data_AF-A0A8J2WRS7-F1
#
_entry.id   AF-A0A8J2WRS7-F1
#
_cell.length_a   1.000
_cell.length_b   1.000
_cell.length_c   1.000
_cell.angle_alpha   90.00
_cell.angle_beta   90.00
_cell.angle_gamma   90.00
#
_symmetry.space_group_name_H-M   'P 1'
#
loop_
_entity.id
_entity.type
_entity.pdbx_description
1 polymer ?
#
loop_
_entity_poly.entity_id
_entity_poly.type
_entity_poly.pdbx_seq_one_letter_code
_entity_poly.pdbx_strand_id
1 'polypeptide(L)'
;MDFNEEHYLARIRQKLQEDGVKLWISPYFFENNSVLEKLQELAIHLSDMLAIPCNTILNMLIKLQSHAIEKLASIAQFQQTGLATLRIKIVGGSGVQKNIAMSLNESGESLKRRIISEMNQLPINRLKLICSGLILDDSTSLQAQKVTNSSHILAIVLPCDPDSQKMEERIFQEVEMIKADADLLASREDENYLRIADQSGKIINLPFEEKKSLAVAMALHEKGRSALKRNQVSLALTLFHEADSKFKSELLRAVDNAALLNLDIAWCYLLLGNAADIPDAVVRLNHCEQSLYKTYGSQMERLLTLKGSTGNEAVLFLRLHLLQGVVAFHQGKTLESVKLLNQAKEEIQKLTINDGDLTQLIGLGYSLSDARLSLRACRGDLNAACAYLQRREEEREERLKKEEEEEELDRQRKED
;
A
#
# COMPACT_ATOMS: atom_id res chain seq x y z
N MET A 1 -4.07 -19.00 -5.99
CA MET A 1 -3.21 -18.95 -4.80
C MET A 1 -3.98 -19.66 -3.70
N ASP A 2 -3.44 -20.75 -3.15
CA ASP A 2 -4.08 -21.42 -2.02
C ASP A 2 -3.64 -20.72 -0.74
N PHE A 3 -4.49 -19.82 -0.23
CA PHE A 3 -4.18 -18.98 0.94
C PHE A 3 -3.82 -19.79 2.18
N ASN A 4 -4.30 -21.04 2.27
CA ASN A 4 -3.98 -21.94 3.38
C ASN A 4 -2.54 -22.45 3.31
N GLU A 5 -2.02 -22.71 2.12
CA GLU A 5 -0.66 -23.24 1.94
C GLU A 5 0.40 -22.23 2.39
N GLU A 6 0.32 -20.96 1.95
CA GLU A 6 1.26 -19.92 2.37
C GLU A 6 1.22 -19.66 3.87
N HIS A 7 0.03 -19.62 4.45
CA HIS A 7 -0.16 -19.41 5.88
C HIS A 7 0.41 -20.56 6.71
N TYR A 8 0.14 -21.81 6.34
CA TYR A 8 0.72 -22.98 6.99
C TYR A 8 2.25 -22.97 6.89
N LEU A 9 2.77 -22.64 5.71
CA LEU A 9 4.21 -22.60 5.47
C LEU A 9 4.89 -21.52 6.34
N ALA A 10 4.26 -20.35 6.52
CA ALA A 10 4.76 -19.31 7.43
C ALA A 10 4.78 -19.77 8.90
N ARG A 11 3.70 -20.41 9.37
CA ARG A 11 3.63 -20.96 10.74
C ARG A 11 4.67 -22.04 10.98
N ILE A 12 4.85 -22.96 10.02
CA ILE A 12 5.87 -24.00 10.09
C ILE A 12 7.26 -23.38 10.14
N ARG A 13 7.57 -22.41 9.28
CA ARG A 13 8.88 -21.71 9.29
C ARG A 13 9.15 -21.03 10.63
N GLN A 14 8.17 -20.31 11.18
CA GLN A 14 8.31 -19.66 12.47
C GLN A 14 8.66 -20.69 13.56
N LYS A 15 7.93 -21.81 13.60
CA LYS A 15 8.18 -22.84 14.61
C LYS A 15 9.54 -23.51 14.45
N LEU A 16 9.94 -23.83 13.21
CA LEU A 16 11.29 -24.35 12.93
C LEU A 16 12.39 -23.38 13.38
N GLN A 17 12.16 -22.07 13.22
CA GLN A 17 13.11 -21.04 13.64
C GLN A 17 13.19 -20.93 15.17
N GLU A 18 12.06 -20.96 15.87
CA GLU A 18 11.98 -20.98 17.34
C GLU A 18 12.70 -22.20 17.93
N ASP A 19 12.52 -23.37 17.30
CA ASP A 19 13.11 -24.63 17.73
C ASP A 19 14.56 -24.80 17.21
N GLY A 20 15.09 -23.83 16.47
CA GLY A 20 16.46 -23.85 15.92
C GLY A 20 16.72 -24.95 14.87
N VAL A 21 15.66 -25.49 14.27
CA VAL A 21 15.71 -26.62 13.35
C VAL A 21 16.20 -26.18 11.97
N LYS A 22 17.26 -26.84 11.49
CA LYS A 22 17.83 -26.62 10.16
C LYS A 22 17.63 -27.88 9.31
N LEU A 23 16.75 -27.79 8.31
CA LEU A 23 16.37 -28.94 7.48
C LEU A 23 17.48 -29.43 6.53
N TRP A 24 18.51 -28.61 6.28
CA TRP A 24 19.60 -28.88 5.34
C TRP A 24 20.86 -29.45 6.01
N ILE A 25 20.77 -29.87 7.27
CA ILE A 25 21.85 -30.54 8.01
C ILE A 25 21.33 -31.79 8.71
N SER A 26 22.25 -32.60 9.25
CA SER A 26 21.90 -33.76 10.08
C SER A 26 21.03 -33.34 11.27
N PRO A 27 19.96 -34.08 11.61
CA PRO A 27 19.61 -35.43 11.14
C PRO A 27 18.69 -35.48 9.89
N TYR A 28 18.31 -34.33 9.33
CA TYR A 28 17.31 -34.25 8.25
C TYR A 28 17.91 -34.38 6.85
N PHE A 29 19.20 -34.08 6.72
CA PHE A 29 19.95 -34.13 5.47
C PHE A 29 21.37 -34.67 5.72
N PHE A 30 21.74 -35.74 5.02
CA PHE A 30 23.03 -36.42 5.18
C PHE A 30 23.51 -36.97 3.83
N GLU A 31 24.81 -36.81 3.51
CA GLU A 31 25.42 -37.28 2.25
C GLU A 31 24.63 -36.93 0.98
N ASN A 32 24.19 -35.66 0.87
CA ASN A 32 23.35 -35.15 -0.22
C ASN A 32 21.96 -35.79 -0.37
N ASN A 33 21.51 -36.56 0.61
CA ASN A 33 20.20 -37.19 0.62
C ASN A 33 19.32 -36.67 1.76
N SER A 34 18.03 -36.55 1.45
CA SER A 34 17.00 -36.16 2.42
C SER A 34 16.60 -37.38 3.24
N VAL A 35 16.63 -37.27 4.57
CA VAL A 35 16.28 -38.36 5.47
C VAL A 35 14.78 -38.31 5.76
N LEU A 36 13.98 -38.99 4.93
CA LEU A 36 12.52 -38.89 4.97
C LEU A 36 11.91 -39.33 6.31
N GLU A 37 12.47 -40.35 6.96
CA GLU A 37 12.01 -40.84 8.27
C GLU A 37 12.09 -39.73 9.33
N LYS A 38 13.19 -38.97 9.36
CA LYS A 38 13.37 -37.86 10.30
C LYS A 38 12.48 -36.66 9.99
N LEU A 39 12.18 -36.43 8.70
CA LEU A 39 11.18 -35.43 8.31
C LEU A 39 9.76 -35.85 8.70
N GLN A 40 9.43 -37.14 8.65
CA GLN A 40 8.14 -37.68 9.09
C GLN A 40 7.97 -37.56 10.61
N GLU A 41 9.00 -37.92 11.40
CA GLU A 41 9.00 -37.71 12.86
C GLU A 41 8.75 -36.23 13.22
N LEU A 42 9.44 -35.32 12.53
CA LEU A 42 9.26 -33.88 12.71
C LEU A 42 7.85 -33.43 12.27
N ALA A 43 7.32 -33.97 11.18
CA ALA A 43 5.99 -33.64 10.68
C ALA A 43 4.89 -34.04 11.66
N ILE A 44 5.01 -35.21 12.31
CA ILE A 44 4.07 -35.67 13.33
C ILE A 44 4.08 -34.71 14.53
N HIS A 45 5.26 -34.38 15.04
CA HIS A 45 5.39 -33.47 16.18
C HIS A 45 4.81 -32.06 15.87
N LEU A 46 5.09 -31.53 14.68
CA LEU A 46 4.53 -30.26 14.23
C LEU A 46 3.02 -30.32 13.97
N SER A 47 2.50 -31.47 13.52
CA SER A 47 1.07 -31.69 13.26
C SER A 47 0.24 -31.49 14.52
N ASP A 48 0.68 -32.11 15.61
CA ASP A 48 0.00 -32.03 16.90
C ASP A 48 0.05 -30.62 17.49
N MET A 49 1.21 -29.94 17.39
CA MET A 49 1.36 -28.58 17.93
C MET A 49 0.62 -27.52 17.12
N LEU A 50 0.65 -27.60 15.78
CA LEU A 50 0.10 -26.57 14.91
C LEU A 50 -1.35 -26.84 14.49
N ALA A 51 -1.89 -28.02 14.81
CA ALA A 51 -3.19 -28.50 14.34
C ALA A 51 -3.31 -28.44 12.80
N ILE A 52 -2.25 -28.83 12.10
CA ILE A 52 -2.19 -28.91 10.62
C ILE A 52 -2.00 -30.39 10.25
N PRO A 53 -2.70 -30.92 9.23
CA PRO A 53 -2.54 -32.33 8.85
C PRO A 53 -1.08 -32.71 8.57
N CYS A 54 -0.63 -33.84 9.15
CA CYS A 54 0.75 -34.34 9.03
C CYS A 54 1.22 -34.45 7.57
N ASN A 55 0.38 -34.92 6.65
CA ASN A 55 0.73 -35.01 5.22
C ASN A 55 1.01 -33.62 4.61
N THR A 56 0.22 -32.62 4.98
CA THR A 56 0.44 -31.23 4.56
C THR A 56 1.77 -30.72 5.09
N ILE A 57 2.08 -30.92 6.38
CA ILE A 57 3.36 -30.50 6.95
C ILE A 57 4.53 -31.20 6.28
N LEU A 58 4.46 -32.52 6.09
CA LEU A 58 5.54 -33.27 5.45
C LEU A 58 5.86 -32.71 4.06
N ASN A 59 4.83 -32.46 3.25
CA ASN A 59 5.00 -31.84 1.94
C ASN A 59 5.62 -30.44 2.04
N MET A 60 5.22 -29.63 3.03
CA MET A 60 5.85 -28.32 3.25
C MET A 60 7.30 -28.43 3.72
N LEU A 61 7.64 -29.38 4.58
CA LEU A 61 9.01 -29.61 5.06
C LEU A 61 9.93 -30.01 3.91
N ILE A 62 9.46 -30.88 3.02
CA ILE A 62 10.20 -31.27 1.81
C ILE A 62 10.44 -30.04 0.92
N LYS A 63 9.40 -29.22 0.68
CA LYS A 63 9.54 -27.96 -0.07
C LYS A 63 10.50 -26.96 0.59
N LEU A 64 10.46 -26.83 1.92
CA LEU A 64 11.36 -25.95 2.66
C LEU A 64 12.81 -26.42 2.59
N GLN A 65 13.02 -27.73 2.70
CA GLN A 65 14.33 -28.35 2.57
C GLN A 65 14.91 -28.16 1.16
N SER A 66 14.12 -28.42 0.12
CA SER A 66 14.56 -28.21 -1.27
C SER A 66 14.94 -26.74 -1.51
N HIS A 67 14.12 -25.79 -1.06
CA HIS A 67 14.45 -24.37 -1.17
C HIS A 67 15.69 -23.95 -0.39
N ALA A 68 15.94 -24.54 0.78
CA ALA A 68 17.15 -24.25 1.55
C ALA A 68 18.40 -24.78 0.84
N ILE A 69 18.33 -25.97 0.25
CA ILE A 69 19.41 -26.57 -0.53
C ILE A 69 19.68 -25.75 -1.79
N GLU A 70 18.63 -25.38 -2.54
CA GLU A 70 18.74 -24.48 -3.71
C GLU A 70 19.41 -23.16 -3.34
N LYS A 71 19.07 -22.58 -2.18
CA LYS A 71 19.68 -21.34 -1.70
C LYS A 71 21.16 -21.54 -1.35
N LEU A 72 21.55 -22.67 -0.76
CA LEU A 72 22.96 -22.96 -0.49
C LEU A 72 23.75 -23.17 -1.78
N ALA A 73 23.16 -23.87 -2.75
CA ALA A 73 23.73 -24.05 -4.08
C ALA A 73 23.90 -22.70 -4.81
N SER A 74 22.92 -21.80 -4.74
CA SER A 74 23.01 -20.47 -5.37
C SER A 74 24.08 -19.59 -4.70
N ILE A 75 24.29 -19.73 -3.38
CA ILE A 75 25.37 -19.04 -2.67
C ILE A 75 26.73 -19.60 -3.10
N ALA A 76 26.89 -20.92 -3.15
CA ALA A 76 28.13 -21.56 -3.59
C ALA A 76 28.46 -21.21 -5.04
N GLN A 77 27.47 -21.23 -5.94
CA GLN A 77 27.64 -20.83 -7.33
C GLN A 77 28.04 -19.36 -7.45
N PHE A 78 27.43 -18.46 -6.66
CA PHE A 78 27.82 -17.05 -6.64
C PHE A 78 29.27 -16.86 -6.19
N GLN A 79 29.71 -17.58 -5.16
CA GLN A 79 31.10 -17.55 -4.69
C GLN A 79 32.10 -18.09 -5.73
N GLN A 80 31.72 -19.11 -6.49
CA GLN A 80 32.60 -19.73 -7.50
C GLN A 80 32.64 -18.94 -8.82
N THR A 81 31.49 -18.41 -9.27
CA THR A 81 31.34 -17.84 -10.63
C THR A 81 31.19 -16.32 -10.64
N GLY A 82 30.87 -15.70 -9.51
CA GLY A 82 30.51 -14.28 -9.42
C GLY A 82 29.12 -13.94 -9.98
N LEU A 83 28.35 -14.92 -10.48
CA LEU A 83 27.02 -14.70 -11.05
C LEU A 83 25.92 -14.83 -10.00
N ALA A 84 25.16 -13.77 -9.78
CA ALA A 84 24.04 -13.76 -8.86
C ALA A 84 22.82 -14.42 -9.50
N THR A 85 22.09 -15.24 -8.73
CA THR A 85 20.82 -15.82 -9.14
C THR A 85 19.69 -14.91 -8.70
N LEU A 86 18.97 -14.29 -9.64
CA LEU A 86 17.84 -13.41 -9.39
C LEU A 86 16.53 -14.15 -9.62
N ARG A 87 15.57 -13.98 -8.70
CA ARG A 87 14.26 -14.63 -8.77
C ARG A 87 13.23 -13.64 -9.27
N ILE A 88 12.72 -13.85 -10.47
CA ILE A 88 11.87 -12.90 -11.17
C ILE A 88 10.45 -13.42 -11.18
N LYS A 89 9.53 -12.65 -10.60
CA LYS A 89 8.10 -12.90 -10.69
C LYS A 89 7.49 -11.94 -11.69
N ILE A 90 6.79 -12.47 -12.69
CA ILE A 90 6.26 -11.67 -13.78
C ILE A 90 4.76 -11.49 -13.59
N VAL A 91 4.31 -10.23 -13.58
CA VAL A 91 2.91 -9.83 -13.32
C VAL A 91 2.40 -9.00 -14.49
N GLY A 92 1.14 -9.20 -14.88
CA GLY A 92 0.58 -8.62 -16.13
C GLY A 92 0.82 -9.47 -17.39
N GLY A 93 1.37 -10.68 -17.22
CA GLY A 93 1.56 -11.69 -18.27
C GLY A 93 1.19 -13.09 -17.77
N SER A 94 1.99 -14.11 -18.09
CA SER A 94 1.75 -15.52 -17.74
C SER A 94 1.84 -15.88 -16.25
N GLY A 95 2.16 -14.93 -15.36
CA GLY A 95 2.32 -15.19 -13.93
C GLY A 95 3.55 -16.03 -13.56
N VAL A 96 4.46 -16.25 -14.52
CA VAL A 96 5.57 -17.20 -14.41
C VAL A 96 6.67 -16.65 -13.50
N GLN A 97 7.23 -17.55 -12.67
CA GLN A 97 8.46 -17.30 -11.94
C GLN A 97 9.66 -17.86 -12.71
N LYS A 98 10.75 -17.09 -12.79
CA LYS A 98 11.99 -17.47 -13.48
C LYS A 98 13.21 -17.12 -12.64
N ASN A 99 14.25 -17.95 -12.77
CA ASN A 99 15.55 -17.68 -12.17
C ASN A 99 16.53 -17.26 -13.27
N ILE A 100 17.12 -16.09 -13.10
CA ILE A 100 18.06 -15.48 -14.05
C ILE A 100 19.41 -15.37 -13.36
N ALA A 101 20.44 -15.97 -13.95
CA ALA A 101 21.83 -15.83 -13.49
C ALA A 101 22.53 -14.70 -14.26
N MET A 102 23.02 -13.68 -13.54
CA MET A 102 23.71 -12.54 -14.15
C MET A 102 24.67 -11.85 -13.18
N SER A 103 25.58 -11.04 -13.71
CA SER A 103 26.49 -10.23 -12.88
C SER A 103 25.74 -9.05 -12.25
N LEU A 104 26.00 -8.75 -10.97
CA LEU A 104 25.40 -7.60 -10.29
C LEU A 104 25.96 -6.25 -10.79
N ASN A 105 27.05 -6.27 -11.55
CA ASN A 105 27.64 -5.07 -12.18
C ASN A 105 26.91 -4.67 -13.47
N GLU A 106 26.09 -5.55 -14.03
CA GLU A 106 25.28 -5.23 -15.21
C GLU A 106 24.17 -4.23 -14.88
N SER A 107 23.65 -3.55 -15.91
CA SER A 107 22.63 -2.53 -15.77
C SER A 107 21.21 -3.11 -15.69
N GLY A 108 20.26 -2.29 -15.23
CA GLY A 108 18.83 -2.64 -15.26
C GLY A 108 18.33 -2.96 -16.68
N GLU A 109 18.84 -2.28 -17.70
CA GLU A 109 18.49 -2.56 -19.09
C GLU A 109 18.92 -3.97 -19.54
N SER A 110 20.14 -4.41 -19.18
CA SER A 110 20.62 -5.76 -19.49
C SER A 110 19.74 -6.83 -18.86
N LEU A 111 19.30 -6.62 -17.61
CA LEU A 111 18.35 -7.51 -16.96
C LEU A 111 17.01 -7.56 -17.72
N LYS A 112 16.46 -6.41 -18.14
CA LYS A 112 15.23 -6.38 -18.95
C LYS A 112 15.40 -7.14 -20.26
N ARG A 113 16.51 -6.94 -20.98
CA ARG A 113 16.80 -7.67 -22.23
C ARG A 113 16.84 -9.18 -22.00
N ARG A 114 17.47 -9.64 -20.92
CA ARG A 114 17.57 -11.07 -20.56
C ARG A 114 16.20 -11.68 -20.24
N ILE A 115 15.34 -10.95 -19.51
CA ILE A 115 13.95 -11.36 -19.26
C ILE A 115 13.20 -11.48 -20.59
N ILE A 116 13.31 -10.49 -21.46
CA ILE A 116 12.58 -10.45 -22.74
C ILE A 116 13.04 -11.57 -23.67
N SER A 117 14.35 -11.83 -23.77
CA SER A 117 14.89 -12.92 -24.58
C SER A 117 14.39 -14.28 -24.13
N GLU A 118 14.14 -14.47 -22.83
CA GLU A 118 13.57 -15.72 -22.32
C GLU A 118 12.04 -15.80 -22.48
N MET A 119 11.36 -14.67 -22.69
CA MET A 119 9.90 -14.58 -22.80
C MET A 119 9.34 -14.46 -24.22
N ASN A 120 10.18 -14.14 -25.21
CA ASN A 120 9.83 -14.04 -26.63
C ASN A 120 8.69 -13.08 -27.03
N GLN A 121 8.17 -12.20 -26.16
CA GLN A 121 6.91 -11.48 -26.48
C GLN A 121 6.71 -10.07 -25.90
N LEU A 122 7.74 -9.28 -25.59
CA LEU A 122 7.49 -7.93 -25.02
C LEU A 122 8.47 -6.85 -25.48
N PRO A 123 7.99 -5.62 -25.78
CA PRO A 123 8.86 -4.47 -25.97
C PRO A 123 9.51 -4.06 -24.65
N ILE A 124 10.80 -3.74 -24.67
CA ILE A 124 11.60 -3.41 -23.48
C ILE A 124 11.04 -2.26 -22.64
N ASN A 125 10.39 -1.30 -23.31
CA ASN A 125 9.82 -0.11 -22.68
C ASN A 125 8.55 -0.41 -21.84
N ARG A 126 7.92 -1.58 -22.03
CA ARG A 126 6.70 -1.99 -21.28
C ARG A 126 7.02 -2.79 -20.02
N LEU A 127 8.29 -3.05 -19.76
CA LEU A 127 8.75 -3.82 -18.60
C LEU A 127 9.28 -2.87 -17.52
N LYS A 128 8.62 -2.87 -16.36
CA LYS A 128 9.10 -2.19 -15.15
C LYS A 128 9.57 -3.23 -14.15
N LEU A 129 10.75 -3.04 -13.60
CA LEU A 129 11.33 -3.95 -12.60
C LEU A 129 11.29 -3.27 -11.24
N ILE A 130 10.80 -3.98 -10.23
CA ILE A 130 10.73 -3.51 -8.85
C ILE A 130 11.50 -4.50 -7.98
N CYS A 131 12.40 -4.00 -7.16
CA CYS A 131 13.14 -4.77 -6.17
C CYS A 131 13.09 -4.04 -4.83
N SER A 132 12.60 -4.69 -3.78
CA SER A 132 12.56 -4.15 -2.42
C SER A 132 11.96 -2.74 -2.34
N GLY A 133 10.83 -2.52 -3.03
CA GLY A 133 10.13 -1.24 -3.05
C GLY A 133 10.75 -0.15 -3.94
N LEU A 134 11.81 -0.44 -4.70
CA LEU A 134 12.45 0.48 -5.63
C LEU A 134 12.22 0.05 -7.08
N ILE A 135 11.81 0.99 -7.94
CA ILE A 135 11.85 0.77 -9.39
C ILE A 135 13.31 0.81 -9.84
N LEU A 136 13.74 -0.23 -10.57
CA LEU A 136 15.08 -0.29 -11.12
C LEU A 136 15.22 0.64 -12.33
N ASP A 137 16.25 1.46 -12.28
CA ASP A 137 16.75 2.30 -13.35
C ASP A 137 17.57 1.50 -14.36
N ASP A 138 17.45 1.88 -15.64
CA ASP A 138 18.02 1.16 -16.77
C ASP A 138 19.53 1.41 -16.93
N SER A 139 20.02 2.56 -16.47
CA SER A 139 21.40 3.02 -16.67
C SER A 139 22.36 2.61 -15.55
N THR A 140 21.82 2.40 -14.34
CA THR A 140 22.63 2.07 -13.16
C THR A 140 22.77 0.57 -12.94
N SER A 141 23.87 0.16 -12.30
CA SER A 141 24.12 -1.27 -12.03
C SER A 141 23.14 -1.83 -11.01
N LEU A 142 22.85 -3.13 -11.11
CA LEU A 142 21.94 -3.79 -10.16
C LEU A 142 22.44 -3.69 -8.71
N GLN A 143 23.76 -3.82 -8.50
CA GLN A 143 24.37 -3.69 -7.17
C GLN A 143 24.13 -2.30 -6.55
N ALA A 144 24.27 -1.23 -7.34
CA ALA A 144 24.04 0.14 -6.87
C ALA A 144 22.57 0.37 -6.45
N GLN A 145 21.66 -0.43 -6.99
CA GLN A 145 20.22 -0.38 -6.76
C GLN A 145 19.74 -1.36 -5.68
N LYS A 146 20.65 -1.80 -4.80
CA LYS A 146 20.39 -2.73 -3.68
C LYS A 146 19.96 -4.13 -4.09
N VAL A 147 20.22 -4.54 -5.34
CA VAL A 147 20.01 -5.92 -5.78
C VAL A 147 21.19 -6.77 -5.27
N THR A 148 20.86 -7.88 -4.63
CA THR A 148 21.82 -8.85 -4.07
C THR A 148 21.55 -10.26 -4.61
N ASN A 149 22.44 -11.22 -4.36
CA ASN A 149 22.22 -12.61 -4.75
C ASN A 149 20.92 -13.15 -4.12
N SER A 150 20.12 -13.89 -4.92
CA SER A 150 18.81 -14.41 -4.52
C SER A 150 17.74 -13.34 -4.21
N SER A 151 17.92 -12.11 -4.71
CA SER A 151 16.88 -11.08 -4.64
C SER A 151 15.65 -11.48 -5.43
N HIS A 152 14.48 -11.10 -4.92
CA HIS A 152 13.21 -11.23 -5.62
C HIS A 152 12.92 -9.94 -6.36
N ILE A 153 12.70 -10.04 -7.67
CA ILE A 153 12.42 -8.91 -8.54
C ILE A 153 11.02 -9.12 -9.11
N LEU A 154 10.15 -8.15 -8.90
CA LEU A 154 8.84 -8.08 -9.53
C LEU A 154 9.00 -7.42 -10.90
N ALA A 155 8.71 -8.17 -11.96
CA ALA A 155 8.68 -7.67 -13.31
C ALA A 155 7.24 -7.40 -13.71
N ILE A 156 6.87 -6.13 -13.79
CA ILE A 156 5.54 -5.68 -14.18
C ILE A 156 5.53 -5.44 -15.67
N VAL A 157 4.68 -6.19 -16.36
CA VAL A 157 4.34 -5.99 -17.76
C VAL A 157 3.15 -5.05 -17.81
N LEU A 158 3.37 -3.86 -18.37
CA LEU A 158 2.30 -2.89 -18.55
C LEU A 158 1.43 -3.29 -19.76
N PRO A 159 0.08 -3.21 -19.66
CA PRO A 159 -0.83 -3.60 -20.73
C PRO A 159 -0.53 -2.86 -22.04
N CYS A 160 -0.59 -3.55 -23.17
CA CYS A 160 -0.31 -2.96 -24.48
C CYS A 160 -1.58 -2.60 -25.26
N ASP A 161 -2.76 -2.70 -24.64
CA ASP A 161 -4.01 -2.36 -25.33
C ASP A 161 -4.07 -0.85 -25.62
N PRO A 162 -4.71 -0.44 -26.74
CA PRO A 162 -4.72 0.95 -27.18
C PRO A 162 -5.31 1.92 -26.15
N ASP A 163 -6.26 1.47 -25.34
CA ASP A 163 -6.94 2.31 -24.35
C ASP A 163 -6.04 2.57 -23.13
N SER A 164 -5.32 1.55 -22.67
CA SER A 164 -4.31 1.65 -21.62
C SER A 164 -3.14 2.53 -22.06
N GLN A 165 -2.68 2.43 -23.32
CA GLN A 165 -1.62 3.30 -23.84
C GLN A 165 -2.06 4.76 -23.90
N LYS A 166 -3.23 5.05 -24.46
CA LYS A 166 -3.79 6.41 -24.49
C LYS A 166 -3.97 6.99 -23.09
N MET A 167 -4.36 6.16 -22.13
CA MET A 167 -4.49 6.59 -20.74
C MET A 167 -3.14 6.93 -20.13
N GLU A 168 -2.13 6.08 -20.33
CA GLU A 168 -0.76 6.32 -19.85
C GLU A 168 -0.16 7.59 -20.46
N GLU A 169 -0.35 7.80 -21.77
CA GLU A 169 0.04 9.04 -22.45
C GLU A 169 -0.66 10.27 -21.86
N ARG A 170 -1.97 10.19 -21.59
CA ARG A 170 -2.71 11.29 -20.94
C ARG A 170 -2.19 11.57 -19.54
N ILE A 171 -1.92 10.54 -18.75
CA ILE A 171 -1.35 10.68 -17.40
C ILE A 171 0.01 11.38 -17.50
N PHE A 172 0.86 10.96 -18.43
CA PHE A 172 2.18 11.57 -18.61
C PHE A 172 2.08 13.03 -19.05
N GLN A 173 1.21 13.33 -20.01
CA GLN A 173 0.95 14.70 -20.46
C GLN A 173 0.46 15.59 -19.30
N GLU A 174 -0.49 15.11 -18.50
CA GLU A 174 -0.98 15.86 -17.33
C GLU A 174 0.09 16.07 -16.26
N VAL A 175 0.94 15.07 -16.01
CA VAL A 175 2.06 15.20 -15.06
C VAL A 175 3.08 16.22 -15.57
N GLU A 176 3.39 16.22 -16.87
CA GLU A 176 4.27 17.23 -17.49
C GLU A 176 3.64 18.63 -17.45
N MET A 177 2.33 18.76 -17.68
CA MET A 177 1.63 20.03 -17.50
C MET A 177 1.73 20.53 -16.05
N ILE A 178 1.53 19.66 -15.06
CA ILE A 178 1.66 20.04 -13.64
C ILE A 178 3.10 20.48 -13.30
N LYS A 179 4.11 19.85 -13.90
CA LYS A 179 5.50 20.30 -13.77
C LYS A 179 5.70 21.68 -14.38
N ALA A 180 5.20 21.90 -15.59
CA ALA A 180 5.30 23.17 -16.30
C ALA A 180 4.54 24.28 -15.58
N ASP A 181 3.32 24.02 -15.08
CA ASP A 181 2.54 24.96 -14.29
C ASP A 181 3.25 25.30 -12.98
N ALA A 182 3.87 24.32 -12.33
CA ALA A 182 4.69 24.57 -11.15
C ALA A 182 5.90 25.45 -11.46
N ASP A 183 6.54 25.28 -12.61
CA ASP A 183 7.63 26.15 -13.07
C ASP A 183 7.17 27.57 -13.41
N LEU A 184 6.00 27.70 -14.06
CA LEU A 184 5.41 29.00 -14.40
C LEU A 184 5.01 29.78 -13.15
N LEU A 185 4.39 29.11 -12.18
CA LEU A 185 3.96 29.73 -10.93
C LEU A 185 5.13 30.08 -10.00
N ALA A 186 6.31 29.48 -10.21
CA ALA A 186 7.55 29.81 -9.52
C ALA A 186 8.25 31.06 -10.06
N SER A 187 8.16 31.27 -11.38
CA SER A 187 8.81 32.40 -12.05
C SER A 187 8.15 33.74 -11.76
N ARG A 188 6.90 33.71 -11.29
CA ARG A 188 6.27 34.81 -10.58
C ARG A 188 6.66 34.64 -9.11
N GLU A 189 7.32 35.62 -8.50
CA GLU A 189 7.69 35.63 -7.06
C GLU A 189 6.45 35.66 -6.15
N ASP A 190 5.51 34.74 -6.34
CA ASP A 190 4.28 34.64 -5.59
C ASP A 190 4.55 33.81 -4.34
N GLU A 191 4.86 34.49 -3.23
CA GLU A 191 5.10 33.86 -1.92
C GLU A 191 3.92 32.99 -1.45
N ASN A 192 2.73 33.17 -2.05
CA ASN A 192 1.53 32.38 -1.78
C ASN A 192 1.42 31.09 -2.60
N TYR A 193 2.33 30.82 -3.54
CA TYR A 193 2.28 29.60 -4.34
C TYR A 193 2.45 28.35 -3.45
N LEU A 194 1.42 27.49 -3.46
CA LEU A 194 1.34 26.22 -2.73
C LEU A 194 1.69 26.39 -1.23
N ARG A 195 0.91 27.21 -0.50
CA ARG A 195 1.00 27.29 0.96
C ARG A 195 0.60 25.95 1.56
N ILE A 196 1.60 25.21 2.04
CA ILE A 196 1.41 23.90 2.67
C ILE A 196 1.42 24.11 4.17
N ALA A 197 0.42 23.57 4.84
CA ALA A 197 0.41 23.45 6.28
C ALA A 197 0.79 22.03 6.68
N ASP A 198 1.49 21.91 7.80
CA ASP A 198 1.67 20.64 8.48
C ASP A 198 0.36 20.16 9.12
N GLN A 199 0.41 18.99 9.76
CA GLN A 199 -0.71 18.37 10.45
C GLN A 199 -1.31 19.22 11.60
N SER A 200 -0.63 20.28 12.05
CA SER A 200 -1.11 21.20 13.08
C SER A 200 -1.72 22.49 12.50
N GLY A 201 -1.80 22.61 11.17
CA GLY A 201 -2.22 23.83 10.50
C GLY A 201 -1.10 24.89 10.44
N LYS A 202 0.11 24.55 10.89
CA LYS A 202 1.26 25.45 10.83
C LYS A 202 1.83 25.41 9.42
N ILE A 203 1.98 26.58 8.82
CA ILE A 203 2.53 26.71 7.48
C ILE A 203 3.98 26.22 7.48
N ILE A 204 4.27 25.22 6.66
CA ILE A 204 5.63 24.77 6.37
C ILE A 204 6.13 25.60 5.21
N ASN A 205 7.20 26.36 5.44
CA ASN A 205 7.87 27.04 4.36
C ASN A 205 8.82 26.06 3.66
N LEU A 206 8.34 25.47 2.57
CA LEU A 206 9.10 24.52 1.77
C LEU A 206 9.86 25.25 0.65
N PRO A 207 11.13 24.87 0.39
CA PRO A 207 11.85 25.32 -0.79
C PRO A 207 11.06 25.02 -2.07
N PHE A 208 11.28 25.82 -3.11
CA PHE A 208 10.58 25.68 -4.38
C PHE A 208 10.65 24.27 -4.96
N GLU A 209 11.85 23.68 -5.02
CA GLU A 209 12.06 22.32 -5.54
C GLU A 209 11.27 21.26 -4.76
N GLU A 210 11.06 21.47 -3.46
CA GLU A 210 10.25 20.57 -2.64
C GLU A 210 8.75 20.77 -2.89
N LYS A 211 8.29 22.01 -3.06
CA LYS A 211 6.89 22.30 -3.46
C LYS A 211 6.57 21.67 -4.82
N LYS A 212 7.46 21.81 -5.80
CA LYS A 212 7.33 21.18 -7.13
C LYS A 212 7.31 19.66 -7.01
N SER A 213 8.25 19.10 -6.27
CA SER A 213 8.32 17.65 -6.03
C SER A 213 7.04 17.11 -5.38
N LEU A 214 6.48 17.85 -4.41
CA LEU A 214 5.22 17.50 -3.76
C LEU A 214 4.04 17.53 -4.74
N ALA A 215 3.91 18.60 -5.53
CA ALA A 215 2.82 18.74 -6.48
C ALA A 215 2.79 17.58 -7.48
N VAL A 216 3.96 17.22 -8.03
CA VAL A 216 4.13 16.07 -8.92
C VAL A 216 3.80 14.76 -8.20
N ALA A 217 4.28 14.57 -6.98
CA ALA A 217 4.02 13.36 -6.21
C ALA A 217 2.52 13.17 -5.92
N MET A 218 1.82 14.24 -5.53
CA MET A 218 0.38 14.24 -5.28
C MET A 218 -0.42 13.95 -6.54
N ALA A 219 -0.02 14.54 -7.67
CA ALA A 219 -0.65 14.28 -8.96
C ALA A 219 -0.52 12.80 -9.35
N LEU A 220 0.68 12.24 -9.29
CA LEU A 220 0.94 10.82 -9.56
C LEU A 220 0.15 9.90 -8.62
N HIS A 221 0.09 10.24 -7.33
CA HIS A 221 -0.68 9.49 -6.34
C HIS A 221 -2.18 9.46 -6.68
N GLU A 222 -2.78 10.59 -7.05
CA GLU A 222 -4.20 10.63 -7.44
C GLU A 222 -4.46 9.87 -8.75
N LYS A 223 -3.54 9.94 -9.73
CA LYS A 223 -3.65 9.15 -10.96
C LYS A 223 -3.53 7.65 -10.69
N GLY A 224 -2.64 7.24 -9.79
CA GLY A 224 -2.56 5.85 -9.35
C GLY A 224 -3.84 5.37 -8.67
N ARG A 225 -4.51 6.21 -7.86
CA ARG A 225 -5.83 5.90 -7.28
C ARG A 225 -6.91 5.76 -8.35
N SER A 226 -6.90 6.61 -9.37
CA SER A 226 -7.79 6.49 -10.53
C SER A 226 -7.57 5.18 -11.30
N ALA A 227 -6.31 4.78 -11.48
CA ALA A 227 -5.96 3.48 -12.08
C ALA A 227 -6.46 2.30 -11.22
N LEU A 228 -6.34 2.36 -9.89
CA LEU A 228 -6.91 1.35 -8.98
C LEU A 228 -8.43 1.22 -9.11
N LYS A 229 -9.16 2.34 -9.21
CA LYS A 229 -10.63 2.32 -9.41
C LYS A 229 -11.03 1.61 -10.71
N ARG A 230 -10.14 1.55 -11.69
CA ARG A 230 -10.30 0.85 -12.97
C ARG A 230 -9.67 -0.55 -12.99
N ASN A 231 -9.28 -1.06 -11.82
CA ASN A 231 -8.63 -2.36 -11.65
C ASN A 231 -7.28 -2.50 -12.38
N GLN A 232 -6.60 -1.39 -12.70
CA GLN A 232 -5.29 -1.37 -13.35
C GLN A 232 -4.17 -1.35 -12.30
N VAL A 233 -4.07 -2.42 -11.51
CA VAL A 233 -3.19 -2.49 -10.33
C VAL A 233 -1.71 -2.32 -10.70
N SER A 234 -1.26 -2.93 -11.79
CA SER A 234 0.12 -2.82 -12.30
C SER A 234 0.53 -1.37 -12.61
N LEU A 235 -0.37 -0.63 -13.27
CA LEU A 235 -0.17 0.78 -13.60
C LEU A 235 -0.17 1.62 -12.31
N ALA A 236 -1.14 1.38 -11.42
CA ALA A 236 -1.23 2.09 -10.16
C ALA A 236 0.04 1.95 -9.31
N LEU A 237 0.55 0.73 -9.16
CA LEU A 237 1.79 0.48 -8.40
C LEU A 237 3.00 1.20 -9.00
N THR A 238 3.09 1.23 -10.34
CA THR A 238 4.17 1.94 -11.04
C THR A 238 4.11 3.45 -10.75
N LEU A 239 2.91 4.04 -10.84
CA LEU A 239 2.67 5.46 -10.53
C LEU A 239 2.96 5.79 -9.07
N PHE A 240 2.57 4.91 -8.14
CA PHE A 240 2.83 5.10 -6.72
C PHE A 240 4.32 5.06 -6.39
N HIS A 241 5.08 4.14 -6.97
CA HIS A 241 6.53 4.12 -6.79
C HIS A 241 7.22 5.34 -7.41
N GLU A 242 6.72 5.85 -8.53
CA GLU A 242 7.22 7.09 -9.09
C GLU A 242 6.93 8.27 -8.16
N ALA A 243 5.73 8.35 -7.57
CA ALA A 243 5.39 9.33 -6.54
C ALA A 243 6.29 9.20 -5.30
N ASP A 244 6.53 7.98 -4.83
CA ASP A 244 7.38 7.68 -3.64
C ASP A 244 8.81 8.20 -3.86
N SER A 245 9.32 8.08 -5.09
CA SER A 245 10.64 8.60 -5.46
C SER A 245 10.75 10.13 -5.36
N LYS A 246 9.63 10.86 -5.31
CA LYS A 246 9.58 12.32 -5.15
C LYS A 246 9.50 12.75 -3.68
N PHE A 247 9.07 11.86 -2.77
CA PHE A 247 9.02 12.11 -1.31
C PHE A 247 10.38 11.87 -0.61
N LYS A 248 11.47 12.38 -1.19
CA LYS A 248 12.84 12.09 -0.72
C LYS A 248 13.32 12.97 0.44
N SER A 249 12.83 14.20 0.58
CA SER A 249 13.24 15.07 1.70
C SER A 249 12.50 14.68 2.99
N GLU A 250 13.16 14.85 4.14
CA GLU A 250 12.53 14.64 5.45
C GLU A 250 11.36 15.60 5.68
N LEU A 251 11.45 16.81 5.10
CA LEU A 251 10.41 17.83 5.10
C LEU A 251 9.14 17.34 4.39
N LEU A 252 9.25 16.67 3.25
CA LEU A 252 8.11 16.10 2.53
C LEU A 252 7.50 14.89 3.23
N ARG A 253 8.27 14.16 4.05
CA ARG A 253 7.77 13.08 4.91
C ARG A 253 6.97 13.60 6.11
N ALA A 254 7.06 14.89 6.44
CA ALA A 254 6.24 15.51 7.48
C ALA A 254 4.78 15.73 7.03
N VAL A 255 4.48 15.59 5.73
CA VAL A 255 3.13 15.72 5.18
C VAL A 255 2.41 14.36 5.18
N ASP A 256 1.13 14.32 5.56
CA ASP A 256 0.32 13.09 5.66
C ASP A 256 0.22 12.30 4.33
N ASN A 257 0.44 12.96 3.20
CA ASN A 257 0.35 12.37 1.86
C ASN A 257 1.30 11.18 1.68
N ALA A 258 2.50 11.22 2.27
CA ALA A 258 3.47 10.13 2.20
C ALA A 258 2.96 8.87 2.93
N ALA A 259 2.25 9.05 4.06
CA ALA A 259 1.65 7.95 4.81
C ALA A 259 0.52 7.28 4.02
N LEU A 260 -0.31 8.08 3.34
CA LEU A 260 -1.38 7.58 2.48
C LEU A 260 -0.85 6.85 1.25
N LEU A 261 0.26 7.32 0.68
CA LEU A 261 0.91 6.64 -0.43
C LEU A 261 1.44 5.25 -0.01
N ASN A 262 2.07 5.14 1.16
CA ASN A 262 2.51 3.87 1.72
C ASN A 262 1.37 2.87 1.90
N LEU A 263 0.21 3.34 2.36
CA LEU A 263 -1.00 2.52 2.49
C LEU A 263 -1.47 1.98 1.13
N ASP A 264 -1.49 2.82 0.10
CA ASP A 264 -1.94 2.46 -1.25
C ASP A 264 -0.93 1.52 -1.96
N ILE A 265 0.38 1.68 -1.74
CA ILE A 265 1.42 0.75 -2.23
C ILE A 265 1.26 -0.63 -1.60
N ALA A 266 1.10 -0.71 -0.27
CA ALA A 266 0.89 -1.97 0.43
C ALA A 266 -0.36 -2.70 -0.09
N TRP A 267 -1.43 -1.97 -0.40
CA TRP A 267 -2.62 -2.54 -1.02
C TRP A 267 -2.34 -3.14 -2.41
N CYS A 268 -1.58 -2.43 -3.25
CA CYS A 268 -1.16 -2.96 -4.55
C CYS A 268 -0.38 -4.27 -4.43
N TYR A 269 0.55 -4.39 -3.47
CA TYR A 269 1.31 -5.64 -3.27
C TYR A 269 0.41 -6.83 -2.98
N LEU A 270 -0.62 -6.63 -2.14
CA LEU A 270 -1.60 -7.67 -1.82
C LEU A 270 -2.46 -8.02 -3.05
N LEU A 271 -2.92 -7.02 -3.81
CA LEU A 271 -3.71 -7.24 -5.02
C LEU A 271 -2.94 -8.00 -6.12
N LEU A 272 -1.63 -7.75 -6.24
CA LEU A 272 -0.77 -8.49 -7.18
C LEU A 272 -0.35 -9.87 -6.64
N GLY A 273 -0.72 -10.19 -5.39
CA GLY A 273 -0.39 -11.44 -4.71
C GLY A 273 1.12 -11.68 -4.65
N ASN A 274 1.95 -10.63 -4.53
CA ASN A 274 3.40 -10.82 -4.48
C ASN A 274 3.90 -10.98 -3.04
N ALA A 275 3.98 -12.22 -2.58
CA ALA A 275 4.52 -12.56 -1.25
C ALA A 275 5.94 -12.00 -1.00
N ALA A 276 6.73 -11.78 -2.06
CA ALA A 276 8.08 -11.22 -1.94
C ALA A 276 8.10 -9.77 -1.43
N ASP A 277 7.02 -9.01 -1.63
CA ASP A 277 6.92 -7.60 -1.23
C ASP A 277 6.29 -7.42 0.16
N ILE A 278 5.85 -8.51 0.81
CA ILE A 278 5.29 -8.48 2.16
C ILE A 278 6.22 -7.80 3.18
N PRO A 279 7.55 -8.04 3.20
CA PRO A 279 8.45 -7.34 4.10
C PRO A 279 8.44 -5.81 3.92
N ASP A 280 8.36 -5.33 2.68
CA ASP A 280 8.26 -3.90 2.39
C ASP A 280 6.88 -3.36 2.79
N ALA A 281 5.80 -4.12 2.55
CA ALA A 281 4.46 -3.77 3.00
C ALA A 281 4.40 -3.53 4.52
N VAL A 282 5.09 -4.34 5.32
CA VAL A 282 5.17 -4.16 6.79
C VAL A 282 5.81 -2.81 7.14
N VAL A 283 6.95 -2.49 6.52
CA VAL A 283 7.65 -1.23 6.78
C VAL A 283 6.77 -0.04 6.40
N ARG A 284 6.10 -0.12 5.25
CA ARG A 284 5.19 0.93 4.77
C ARG A 284 3.97 1.11 5.66
N LEU A 285 3.34 0.02 6.10
CA LEU A 285 2.19 0.07 7.00
C LEU A 285 2.58 0.63 8.38
N ASN A 286 3.76 0.29 8.90
CA ASN A 286 4.26 0.85 10.16
C ASN A 286 4.51 2.36 10.06
N HIS A 287 5.09 2.84 8.96
CA HIS A 287 5.22 4.27 8.71
C HIS A 287 3.86 4.96 8.61
N CYS A 288 2.90 4.35 7.90
CA CYS A 288 1.55 4.86 7.80
C CYS A 288 0.90 4.98 9.18
N GLU A 289 0.97 3.92 9.99
CA GLU A 289 0.45 3.87 11.35
C GLU A 289 1.03 4.97 12.25
N GLN A 290 2.36 5.11 12.27
CA GLN A 290 3.04 6.13 13.07
C GLN A 290 2.58 7.54 12.66
N SER A 291 2.46 7.80 11.36
CA SER A 291 1.96 9.08 10.85
C SER A 291 0.50 9.30 11.23
N LEU A 292 -0.40 8.32 11.04
CA LEU A 292 -1.81 8.46 11.41
C LEU A 292 -1.97 8.72 12.91
N TYR A 293 -1.25 8.00 13.77
CA TYR A 293 -1.29 8.24 15.22
C TYR A 293 -0.70 9.59 15.63
N LYS A 294 0.38 10.04 14.97
CA LYS A 294 0.95 11.37 15.21
C LYS A 294 -0.04 12.48 14.83
N THR A 295 -0.76 12.31 13.73
CA THR A 295 -1.69 13.29 13.17
C THR A 295 -3.02 13.30 13.93
N TYR A 296 -3.57 12.14 14.26
CA TYR A 296 -4.93 12.01 14.79
C TYR A 296 -5.01 11.63 16.28
N GLY A 297 -3.90 11.16 16.88
CA GLY A 297 -3.87 10.64 18.25
C GLY A 297 -4.37 9.20 18.35
N SER A 298 -4.08 8.54 19.48
CA SER A 298 -4.43 7.13 19.74
C SER A 298 -5.93 6.84 19.77
N GLN A 299 -6.77 7.86 19.99
CA GLN A 299 -8.23 7.73 20.09
C GLN A 299 -8.99 8.73 19.21
N MET A 300 -8.35 9.32 18.19
CA MET A 300 -8.92 10.40 17.38
C MET A 300 -9.37 11.64 18.20
N GLU A 301 -8.91 11.79 19.44
CA GLU A 301 -9.29 12.86 20.38
C GLU A 301 -8.99 14.25 19.81
N ARG A 302 -7.85 14.39 19.14
CA ARG A 302 -7.41 15.63 18.48
C ARG A 302 -8.27 15.98 17.26
N LEU A 303 -8.92 14.97 16.66
CA LEU A 303 -9.77 15.08 15.47
C LEU A 303 -11.20 15.52 15.85
N LEU A 304 -11.75 14.91 16.91
CA LEU A 304 -13.03 15.29 17.51
C LEU A 304 -13.04 16.75 17.96
N THR A 305 -11.93 17.22 18.52
CA THR A 305 -11.77 18.60 18.99
C THR A 305 -11.57 19.62 17.88
N LEU A 306 -10.99 19.24 16.72
CA LEU A 306 -10.64 20.19 15.64
C LEU A 306 -11.63 20.22 14.47
N LYS A 307 -12.26 19.10 14.07
CA LYS A 307 -13.06 19.02 12.83
C LYS A 307 -14.54 18.66 13.02
N GLY A 308 -14.97 18.27 14.22
CA GLY A 308 -16.37 17.94 14.52
C GLY A 308 -16.96 16.71 13.79
N SER A 309 -16.21 16.07 12.89
CA SER A 309 -16.56 14.79 12.26
C SER A 309 -15.31 13.94 12.04
N THR A 310 -15.43 12.62 12.18
CA THR A 310 -14.30 11.66 12.13
C THR A 310 -14.42 10.64 11.00
N GLY A 311 -15.44 10.75 10.14
CA GLY A 311 -15.83 9.68 9.22
C GLY A 311 -14.80 9.36 8.14
N ASN A 312 -14.12 10.37 7.58
CA ASN A 312 -13.14 10.17 6.52
C ASN A 312 -11.84 9.56 7.05
N GLU A 313 -11.41 9.98 8.24
CA GLU A 313 -10.18 9.53 8.87
C GLU A 313 -10.36 8.15 9.53
N ALA A 314 -11.55 7.82 10.04
CA ALA A 314 -11.85 6.47 10.51
C ALA A 314 -11.75 5.41 9.41
N VAL A 315 -12.05 5.75 8.15
CA VAL A 315 -11.82 4.86 7.00
C VAL A 315 -10.33 4.57 6.79
N LEU A 316 -9.44 5.51 7.11
CA LEU A 316 -7.99 5.30 6.98
C LEU A 316 -7.48 4.27 7.99
N PHE A 317 -7.92 4.36 9.25
CA PHE A 317 -7.58 3.37 10.27
C PHE A 317 -8.16 1.99 9.95
N LEU A 318 -9.42 1.92 9.49
CA LEU A 318 -10.02 0.69 8.98
C LEU A 318 -9.15 0.02 7.91
N ARG A 319 -8.74 0.80 6.90
CA ARG A 319 -7.88 0.30 5.82
C ARG A 319 -6.53 -0.15 6.36
N LEU A 320 -5.92 0.60 7.27
CA LEU A 320 -4.65 0.25 7.89
C LEU A 320 -4.74 -1.09 8.64
N HIS A 321 -5.69 -1.23 9.59
CA HIS A 321 -5.84 -2.45 10.39
C HIS A 321 -6.19 -3.66 9.52
N LEU A 322 -7.01 -3.48 8.49
CA LEU A 322 -7.32 -4.53 7.53
C LEU A 322 -6.03 -5.02 6.83
N LEU A 323 -5.22 -4.11 6.30
CA LEU A 323 -3.98 -4.45 5.59
C LEU A 323 -2.94 -5.06 6.53
N GLN A 324 -2.77 -4.52 7.74
CA GLN A 324 -1.88 -5.10 8.75
C GLN A 324 -2.35 -6.51 9.13
N GLY A 325 -3.66 -6.74 9.28
CA GLY A 325 -4.22 -8.05 9.59
C GLY A 325 -3.96 -9.09 8.48
N VAL A 326 -4.08 -8.68 7.21
CA VAL A 326 -3.73 -9.53 6.06
C VAL A 326 -2.23 -9.80 6.00
N VAL A 327 -1.39 -8.79 6.19
CA VAL A 327 0.07 -8.95 6.23
C VAL A 327 0.49 -9.89 7.36
N ALA A 328 -0.07 -9.72 8.57
CA ALA A 328 0.18 -10.60 9.71
C ALA A 328 -0.22 -12.06 9.41
N PHE A 329 -1.31 -12.28 8.67
CA PHE A 329 -1.71 -13.61 8.22
C PHE A 329 -0.64 -14.26 7.32
N HIS A 330 -0.12 -13.53 6.33
CA HIS A 330 0.96 -14.01 5.44
C HIS A 330 2.30 -14.18 6.17
N GLN A 331 2.51 -13.48 7.29
CA GLN A 331 3.66 -13.69 8.17
C GLN A 331 3.51 -14.89 9.11
N GLY A 332 2.35 -15.55 9.15
CA GLY A 332 2.06 -16.65 10.07
C GLY A 332 1.65 -16.19 11.49
N LYS A 333 1.56 -14.89 11.73
CA LYS A 333 1.21 -14.28 13.03
C LYS A 333 -0.30 -14.32 13.25
N THR A 334 -0.80 -15.51 13.54
CA THR A 334 -2.25 -15.81 13.58
C THR A 334 -3.00 -14.98 14.62
N LEU A 335 -2.48 -14.87 15.85
CA LEU A 335 -3.14 -14.12 16.92
C LEU A 335 -3.24 -12.62 16.61
N GLU A 336 -2.16 -12.04 16.08
CA GLU A 336 -2.11 -10.64 15.67
C GLU A 336 -3.08 -10.38 14.51
N SER A 337 -3.07 -11.25 13.50
CA SER A 337 -3.99 -11.18 12.37
C SER A 337 -5.46 -11.20 12.82
N VAL A 338 -5.85 -12.16 13.66
CA VAL A 338 -7.22 -12.26 14.18
C VAL A 338 -7.62 -11.01 14.95
N LYS A 339 -6.74 -10.49 15.81
CA LYS A 339 -7.00 -9.26 16.56
C LYS A 339 -7.26 -8.07 15.62
N LEU A 340 -6.38 -7.84 14.65
CA LEU A 340 -6.48 -6.72 13.71
C LEU A 340 -7.70 -6.84 12.79
N LEU A 341 -8.00 -8.05 12.30
CA LEU A 341 -9.16 -8.28 11.45
C LEU A 341 -10.48 -8.13 12.21
N ASN A 342 -10.54 -8.54 13.48
CA ASN A 342 -11.70 -8.27 14.33
C ASN A 342 -11.87 -6.78 14.60
N GLN A 343 -10.78 -6.06 14.84
CA GLN A 343 -10.82 -4.61 14.99
C GLN A 343 -11.33 -3.92 13.71
N ALA A 344 -10.80 -4.30 12.54
CA ALA A 344 -11.28 -3.81 11.25
C ALA A 344 -12.78 -4.14 11.03
N LYS A 345 -13.23 -5.32 11.48
CA LYS A 345 -14.65 -5.70 11.42
C LYS A 345 -15.54 -4.80 12.29
N GLU A 346 -15.11 -4.44 13.49
CA GLU A 346 -15.85 -3.50 14.34
C GLU A 346 -15.85 -2.08 13.75
N GLU A 347 -14.74 -1.65 13.18
CA GLU A 347 -14.60 -0.33 12.55
C GLU A 347 -15.49 -0.20 11.30
N ILE A 348 -15.54 -1.22 10.43
CA ILE A 348 -16.42 -1.19 9.27
C ILE A 348 -17.90 -1.16 9.67
N GLN A 349 -18.29 -1.91 10.70
CA GLN A 349 -19.67 -1.90 11.21
C GLN A 349 -20.12 -0.51 11.67
N LYS A 350 -19.21 0.27 12.30
CA LYS A 350 -19.48 1.64 12.72
C LYS A 350 -19.56 2.64 11.56
N LEU A 351 -18.95 2.31 10.42
CA LEU A 351 -18.88 3.15 9.22
C LEU A 351 -19.97 2.83 8.19
N THR A 352 -20.49 1.60 8.21
CA THR A 352 -21.60 1.18 7.36
C THR A 352 -22.90 1.82 7.81
N ILE A 353 -23.62 2.39 6.86
CA ILE A 353 -24.94 2.97 7.10
C ILE A 353 -25.98 1.90 6.78
N ASN A 354 -27.01 1.81 7.60
CA ASN A 354 -28.17 0.97 7.33
C ASN A 354 -29.09 1.67 6.30
N ASP A 355 -29.38 0.97 5.19
CA ASP A 355 -30.24 1.48 4.12
C ASP A 355 -31.67 1.77 4.60
N GLY A 356 -32.16 1.05 5.63
CA GLY A 356 -33.46 1.29 6.25
C GLY A 356 -33.51 2.64 6.96
N ASP A 357 -32.48 2.96 7.76
CA ASP A 357 -32.38 4.24 8.48
C ASP A 357 -32.21 5.40 7.50
N LEU A 358 -31.44 5.18 6.43
CA LEU A 358 -31.30 6.15 5.34
C LEU A 358 -32.64 6.43 4.65
N THR A 359 -33.44 5.39 4.38
CA THR A 359 -34.77 5.51 3.78
C THR A 359 -35.73 6.26 4.70
N GLN A 360 -35.65 6.04 6.02
CA GLN A 360 -36.46 6.78 6.99
C GLN A 360 -36.14 8.27 7.01
N LEU A 361 -34.86 8.65 7.03
CA LEU A 361 -34.47 10.07 6.96
C LEU A 361 -34.90 10.74 5.66
N ILE A 362 -34.79 10.03 4.52
CA ILE A 362 -35.30 10.53 3.24
C ILE A 362 -36.83 10.69 3.30
N GLY A 363 -37.53 9.74 3.93
CA GLY A 363 -38.97 9.81 4.16
C GLY A 363 -39.40 11.00 5.03
N LEU A 364 -38.52 11.49 5.91
CA LEU A 364 -38.73 12.71 6.70
C LEU A 364 -38.49 14.01 5.90
N GLY A 365 -38.09 13.90 4.63
CA GLY A 365 -37.89 15.04 3.72
C GLY A 365 -36.42 15.46 3.56
N TYR A 366 -35.48 14.79 4.23
CA TYR A 366 -34.06 15.10 4.10
C TYR A 366 -33.47 14.59 2.78
N SER A 367 -32.50 15.33 2.24
CA SER A 367 -31.80 14.90 1.03
C SER A 367 -31.00 13.61 1.30
N LEU A 368 -30.82 12.76 0.27
CA LEU A 368 -29.97 11.57 0.36
C LEU A 368 -28.57 11.90 0.89
N SER A 369 -28.02 13.06 0.50
CA SER A 369 -26.69 13.49 0.94
C SER A 369 -26.67 13.82 2.43
N ASP A 370 -27.65 14.59 2.92
CA ASP A 370 -27.71 15.00 4.33
C ASP A 370 -28.08 13.83 5.26
N ALA A 371 -29.01 12.98 4.83
CA ALA A 371 -29.34 11.74 5.52
C ALA A 371 -28.10 10.84 5.67
N ARG A 372 -27.33 10.68 4.59
CA ARG A 372 -26.10 9.88 4.60
C ARG A 372 -25.01 10.51 5.48
N LEU A 373 -24.84 11.82 5.42
CA LEU A 373 -23.80 12.53 6.17
C LEU A 373 -24.10 12.52 7.68
N SER A 374 -25.35 12.77 8.07
CA SER A 374 -25.81 12.74 9.45
C SER A 374 -25.70 11.35 10.06
N LEU A 375 -26.13 10.29 9.36
CA LEU A 375 -25.96 8.91 9.83
C LEU A 375 -24.48 8.56 10.02
N ARG A 376 -23.57 9.03 9.16
CA ARG A 376 -22.12 8.84 9.37
C ARG A 376 -21.61 9.61 10.57
N ALA A 377 -22.03 10.86 10.75
CA ALA A 377 -21.62 11.68 11.89
C ALA A 377 -22.10 11.06 13.22
N CYS A 378 -23.28 10.45 13.21
CA CYS A 378 -23.93 9.83 14.36
C CYS A 378 -23.67 8.31 14.47
N ARG A 379 -22.71 7.76 13.70
CA ARG A 379 -22.31 6.33 13.74
C ARG A 379 -23.47 5.35 13.55
N GLY A 380 -24.43 5.71 12.70
CA GLY A 380 -25.60 4.89 12.39
C GLY A 380 -26.76 5.03 13.37
N ASP A 381 -26.67 5.89 14.40
CA ASP A 381 -27.79 6.17 15.29
C ASP A 381 -28.79 7.13 14.60
N LEU A 382 -29.95 6.59 14.23
CA LEU A 382 -31.02 7.31 13.56
C LEU A 382 -31.55 8.50 14.39
N ASN A 383 -31.73 8.31 15.70
CA ASN A 383 -32.29 9.36 16.56
C ASN A 383 -31.32 10.51 16.72
N ALA A 384 -30.04 10.19 16.95
CA ALA A 384 -28.98 11.19 16.99
C ALA A 384 -28.83 11.90 15.63
N ALA A 385 -28.98 11.19 14.51
CA ALA A 385 -28.95 11.77 13.18
C ALA A 385 -30.11 12.74 12.92
N CYS A 386 -31.34 12.40 13.33
CA CYS A 386 -32.49 13.30 13.28
C CYS A 386 -32.25 14.58 14.10
N ALA A 387 -31.81 14.45 15.35
CA ALA A 387 -31.52 15.59 16.21
C ALA A 387 -30.38 16.46 15.64
N TYR A 388 -29.36 15.85 15.05
CA TYR A 388 -28.27 16.54 14.37
C TYR A 388 -28.76 17.34 13.16
N LEU A 389 -29.64 16.77 12.34
CA LEU A 389 -30.21 17.44 11.17
C LEU A 389 -31.11 18.62 11.57
N GLN A 390 -31.97 18.44 12.57
CA GLN A 390 -32.83 19.49 13.10
C GLN A 390 -32.01 20.68 13.62
N ARG A 391 -31.01 20.43 14.46
CA ARG A 391 -30.10 21.48 14.94
C ARG A 391 -29.41 22.20 13.78
N ARG A 392 -28.99 21.48 12.75
CA ARG A 392 -28.29 22.07 11.59
C ARG A 392 -29.22 22.94 10.74
N GLU A 393 -30.51 22.60 10.65
CA GLU A 393 -31.52 23.44 10.03
C GLU A 393 -31.76 24.71 10.85
N GLU A 394 -31.96 24.59 12.17
CA GLU A 394 -32.10 25.72 13.09
C GLU A 394 -30.90 26.69 13.00
N GLU A 395 -29.67 26.18 13.04
CA GLU A 395 -28.45 26.98 12.88
C GLU A 395 -28.33 27.63 11.49
N ARG A 396 -28.93 27.04 10.45
CA ARG A 396 -28.93 27.62 9.09
C ARG A 396 -29.95 28.76 9.02
N GLU A 397 -31.15 28.57 9.58
CA GLU A 397 -32.17 29.62 9.66
C GLU A 397 -31.70 30.81 10.52
N GLU A 398 -31.04 30.56 11.64
CA GLU A 398 -30.47 31.63 12.47
C GLU A 398 -29.37 32.43 11.75
N ARG A 399 -28.53 31.78 10.93
CA ARG A 399 -27.54 32.48 10.11
C ARG A 399 -28.19 33.35 9.06
N LEU A 400 -29.18 32.82 8.34
CA LEU A 400 -29.88 33.57 7.31
C LEU A 400 -30.57 34.81 7.89
N LYS A 401 -31.25 34.67 9.04
CA LYS A 401 -31.85 35.82 9.74
C LYS A 401 -30.81 36.89 10.11
N LYS A 402 -29.63 36.48 10.60
CA LYS A 402 -28.55 37.40 10.93
C LYS A 402 -27.96 38.09 9.70
N GLU A 403 -27.81 37.36 8.59
CA GLU A 403 -27.36 37.94 7.31
C GLU A 403 -28.37 38.95 6.77
N GLU A 404 -29.68 38.64 6.83
CA GLU A 404 -30.75 39.56 6.44
C GLU A 404 -30.79 40.82 7.33
N GLU A 405 -30.65 40.65 8.66
CA GLU A 405 -30.57 41.77 9.61
C GLU A 405 -29.32 42.64 9.36
N GLU A 406 -28.16 42.04 9.07
CA GLU A 406 -26.95 42.77 8.71
C GLU A 406 -27.09 43.52 7.37
N GLU A 407 -27.71 42.90 6.36
CA GLU A 407 -27.98 43.55 5.06
C GLU A 407 -28.99 44.69 5.15
N GLU A 408 -29.97 44.62 6.06
CA GLU A 408 -30.89 45.72 6.36
C GLU A 408 -30.18 46.87 7.08
N LEU A 409 -29.34 46.57 8.08
CA LEU A 409 -28.55 47.57 8.79
C LEU A 409 -27.55 48.27 7.86
N ASP A 410 -26.90 47.54 6.95
CA ASP A 410 -25.97 48.10 5.98
C ASP A 410 -26.67 48.91 4.87
N ARG A 411 -27.95 48.62 4.56
CA ARG A 411 -28.76 49.47 3.69
C ARG A 411 -29.12 50.79 4.38
N GLN A 412 -29.54 50.74 5.65
CA GLN A 412 -29.85 51.94 6.43
C GLN A 412 -28.62 52.85 6.61
N ARG A 413 -27.43 52.27 6.84
CA ARG A 413 -26.16 53.00 6.92
C ARG A 413 -25.70 53.67 5.61
N LYS A 414 -26.26 53.28 4.47
CA LYS A 414 -25.96 53.88 3.16
C LYS A 414 -26.98 54.96 2.77
N GLU A 415 -28.11 55.04 3.47
CA GLU A 415 -29.16 56.03 3.25
C GLU A 415 -29.05 57.25 4.17
N ASP A 416 -28.31 57.13 5.28
CA ASP A 416 -27.77 58.24 6.09
C ASP A 416 -26.41 58.73 5.56
#